data_AF-A0A7X4I1T9-F1
#
_entry.id   AF-A0A7X4I1T9-F1
#
_cell.length_a   1.000
_cell.length_b   1.000
_cell.length_c   1.000
_cell.angle_alpha   90.00
_cell.angle_beta   90.00
_cell.angle_gamma   90.00
#
_symmetry.space_group_name_H-M   'P 1'
#
loop_
_entity.id
_entity.type
_entity.pdbx_description
1 polymer ?
#
loop_
_entity_poly.entity_id
_entity_poly.type
_entity_poly.pdbx_seq_one_letter_code
_entity_poly.pdbx_strand_id
1 'polypeptide(L)'
;MNAPRQGETPRVPDEAAAARLQRLYTEELQQSLRPEVFASMDATPAMYERQARALIRHARERSPAVYEGPDETTWIWSDLHLGDMGTIMAFDRPFETPYEMDHVLIEAWCKAAEADDTTICLGDVSVDGCLQEHHQESWEQAPGAKWLVLGNHDVDPVNEKRQVALERTAVTVFAPGDPPLALTHVPLMQVPYGCVNVHGHVHNQASPTRHRHINVTVEHLRYRPARLSDIRRLARRLLEGRDVQGRNTRERLDIVAATMP
;
A
#
# COMPACT_ATOMS: atom_id res chain seq x y z
N MET A 1 24.71 32.69 -30.82
CA MET A 1 23.34 32.28 -30.45
C MET A 1 23.38 30.77 -30.28
N ASN A 2 23.53 30.29 -29.05
CA ASN A 2 23.59 28.85 -28.77
C ASN A 2 22.19 28.36 -28.45
N ALA A 3 21.73 27.35 -29.20
CA ALA A 3 20.51 26.61 -28.92
C ALA A 3 20.65 25.85 -27.57
N PRO A 4 19.57 25.68 -26.80
CA PRO A 4 19.63 24.91 -25.57
C PRO A 4 19.73 23.41 -25.89
N ARG A 5 20.59 22.71 -25.12
CA ARG A 5 20.75 21.26 -25.17
C ARG A 5 19.47 20.58 -24.62
N GLN A 6 19.04 19.53 -25.32
CA GLN A 6 18.03 18.60 -24.84
C GLN A 6 18.59 17.80 -23.65
N GLY A 7 17.74 17.57 -22.63
CA GLY A 7 18.02 16.60 -21.58
C GLY A 7 18.08 17.16 -20.17
N GLU A 8 16.93 17.61 -19.66
CA GLU A 8 16.49 17.44 -18.26
C GLU A 8 15.07 18.00 -18.16
N THR A 9 14.07 17.11 -18.14
CA THR A 9 12.70 17.46 -17.77
C THR A 9 12.70 17.93 -16.31
N PRO A 10 11.91 18.97 -15.94
CA PRO A 10 11.93 19.48 -14.58
C PRO A 10 11.38 18.41 -13.62
N ARG A 11 12.26 17.80 -12.80
CA ARG A 11 11.94 16.79 -11.76
C ARG A 11 11.15 17.36 -10.55
N VAL A 12 11.06 18.68 -10.48
CA VAL A 12 10.52 19.44 -9.33
C VAL A 12 9.01 19.22 -9.05
N PRO A 13 8.11 19.04 -10.04
CA PRO A 13 6.68 18.88 -9.78
C PRO A 13 6.33 17.60 -9.00
N ASP A 14 6.95 16.48 -9.34
CA ASP A 14 6.64 15.18 -8.74
C ASP A 14 7.26 15.04 -7.33
N GLU A 15 8.47 15.55 -7.13
CA GLU A 15 9.08 15.66 -5.79
C GLU A 15 8.26 16.57 -4.87
N ALA A 16 7.77 17.70 -5.39
CA ALA A 16 6.89 18.60 -4.62
C ALA A 16 5.53 17.93 -4.31
N ALA A 17 4.98 17.16 -5.24
CA ALA A 17 3.75 16.38 -5.03
C ALA A 17 3.96 15.29 -3.96
N ALA A 18 5.08 14.57 -4.02
CA ALA A 18 5.45 13.56 -3.02
C ALA A 18 5.64 14.19 -1.63
N ALA A 19 6.31 15.35 -1.55
CA ALA A 19 6.46 16.09 -0.29
C ALA A 19 5.12 16.58 0.26
N ARG A 20 4.20 17.02 -0.61
CA ARG A 20 2.84 17.38 -0.19
C ARG A 20 2.06 16.18 0.32
N LEU A 21 2.13 15.05 -0.37
CA LEU A 21 1.51 13.80 0.04
C LEU A 21 1.98 13.38 1.44
N GLN A 22 3.28 13.37 1.68
CA GLN A 22 3.82 12.96 2.99
C GLN A 22 3.43 13.92 4.12
N ARG A 23 3.34 15.23 3.86
CA ARG A 23 2.82 16.19 4.85
C ARG A 23 1.36 15.86 5.22
N LEU A 24 0.50 15.66 4.22
CA LEU A 24 -0.91 15.30 4.45
C LEU A 24 -1.04 13.98 5.21
N TYR A 25 -0.24 12.97 4.83
CA TYR A 25 -0.21 11.69 5.54
C TYR A 25 0.25 11.83 6.99
N THR A 26 1.27 12.65 7.25
CA THR A 26 1.74 12.93 8.61
C THR A 26 0.64 13.60 9.44
N GLU A 27 -0.09 14.56 8.87
CA GLU A 27 -1.21 15.23 9.52
C GLU A 27 -2.37 14.26 9.82
N GLU A 28 -2.67 13.34 8.91
CA GLU A 28 -3.67 12.29 9.08
C GLU A 28 -3.34 11.38 10.27
N LEU A 29 -2.11 10.87 10.32
CA LEU A 29 -1.64 10.04 11.44
C LEU A 29 -1.67 10.80 12.77
N GLN A 30 -1.40 12.11 12.78
CA GLN A 30 -1.51 12.93 13.99
C GLN A 30 -2.97 13.11 14.44
N GLN A 31 -3.91 13.19 13.51
CA GLN A 31 -5.33 13.28 13.81
C GLN A 31 -5.89 11.98 14.38
N SER A 32 -5.39 10.83 13.91
CA SER A 32 -5.79 9.52 14.43
C SER A 32 -5.34 9.27 15.89
N LEU A 33 -4.37 10.05 16.38
CA LEU A 33 -3.89 10.04 17.77
C LEU A 33 -4.67 10.98 18.72
N ARG A 34 -5.77 11.59 18.26
CA ARG A 34 -6.55 12.48 19.11
C ARG A 34 -7.36 11.68 20.15
N PRO A 35 -7.45 12.13 21.42
CA PRO A 35 -8.16 11.40 22.48
C PRO A 35 -9.60 11.02 22.14
N GLU A 36 -10.27 11.84 21.34
CA GLU A 36 -11.65 11.61 20.91
C GLU A 36 -11.79 10.38 20.01
N VAL A 37 -10.74 10.02 19.26
CA VAL A 37 -10.71 8.82 18.39
C VAL A 37 -10.51 7.56 19.23
N PHE A 38 -9.67 7.63 20.27
CA PHE A 38 -9.43 6.51 21.17
C PHE A 38 -10.64 6.14 22.03
N ALA A 39 -11.46 7.14 22.38
CA ALA A 39 -12.67 6.93 23.17
C ALA A 39 -13.70 6.02 22.47
N SER A 40 -13.56 5.78 21.16
CA SER A 40 -14.44 4.92 20.37
C SER A 40 -13.79 3.60 19.91
N MET A 41 -12.59 3.23 20.39
CA MET A 41 -11.88 2.01 19.96
C MET A 41 -11.90 0.91 21.04
N ASP A 42 -12.18 -0.34 20.63
CA ASP A 42 -12.15 -1.53 21.49
C ASP A 42 -10.73 -2.08 21.75
N ALA A 43 -9.73 -1.60 21.00
CA ALA A 43 -8.32 -2.01 21.14
C ALA A 43 -7.63 -1.35 22.34
N THR A 44 -6.55 -1.95 22.85
CA THR A 44 -5.73 -1.32 23.90
C THR A 44 -5.12 0.00 23.37
N PRO A 45 -5.56 1.18 23.85
CA PRO A 45 -5.21 2.47 23.24
C PRO A 45 -3.69 2.70 23.15
N ALA A 46 -2.94 2.16 24.11
CA ALA A 46 -1.49 2.31 24.20
C ALA A 46 -0.72 1.62 23.06
N MET A 47 -1.19 0.50 22.51
CA MET A 47 -0.50 -0.20 21.42
C MET A 47 -0.66 0.57 20.10
N TYR A 48 -1.91 0.93 19.77
CA TYR A 48 -2.22 1.72 18.59
C TYR A 48 -1.49 3.07 18.63
N GLU A 49 -1.54 3.74 19.79
CA GLU A 49 -0.84 5.01 19.98
C GLU A 49 0.66 4.86 19.70
N ARG A 50 1.29 3.80 20.23
CA ARG A 50 2.71 3.54 20.05
C ARG A 50 3.07 3.35 18.57
N GLN A 51 2.30 2.55 17.85
CA GLN A 51 2.56 2.25 16.44
C GLN A 51 2.35 3.49 15.55
N ALA A 52 1.26 4.24 15.75
CA ALA A 52 0.99 5.47 15.01
C ALA A 52 2.07 6.54 15.29
N ARG A 53 2.56 6.67 16.54
CA ARG A 53 3.69 7.56 16.86
C ARG A 53 4.98 7.16 16.16
N ALA A 54 5.27 5.86 16.06
CA ALA A 54 6.43 5.36 15.30
C ALA A 54 6.31 5.75 13.82
N LEU A 55 5.15 5.52 13.20
CA LEU A 55 4.95 5.86 11.79
C LEU A 55 5.06 7.38 11.53
N ILE A 56 4.54 8.24 12.43
CA ILE A 56 4.72 9.70 12.36
C ILE A 56 6.20 10.09 12.42
N ARG A 57 6.98 9.45 13.29
CA ARG A 57 8.43 9.70 13.39
C ARG A 57 9.10 9.38 12.05
N HIS A 58 8.85 8.20 11.49
CA HIS A 58 9.36 7.83 10.17
C HIS A 58 8.90 8.81 9.07
N ALA A 59 7.64 9.26 9.11
CA ALA A 59 7.10 10.22 8.14
C ALA A 59 7.82 11.58 8.18
N ARG A 60 8.36 11.98 9.34
CA ARG A 60 9.10 13.24 9.52
C ARG A 60 10.58 13.11 9.18
N GLU A 61 11.18 11.96 9.46
CA GLU A 61 12.61 11.71 9.30
C GLU A 61 12.99 11.29 7.87
N ARG A 62 12.03 10.74 7.09
CA ARG A 62 12.28 10.19 5.76
C ARG A 62 11.82 11.13 4.66
N SER A 63 12.57 11.15 3.56
CA SER A 63 12.10 11.74 2.31
C SER A 63 10.95 10.92 1.72
N PRO A 64 9.94 11.57 1.13
CA PRO A 64 8.93 10.86 0.36
C PRO A 64 9.55 10.20 -0.86
N ALA A 65 8.92 9.12 -1.33
CA ALA A 65 9.35 8.44 -2.54
C ALA A 65 8.46 8.82 -3.72
N VAL A 66 9.07 8.89 -4.90
CA VAL A 66 8.38 8.89 -6.19
C VAL A 66 8.60 7.51 -6.83
N TYR A 67 7.55 6.94 -7.42
CA TYR A 67 7.62 5.71 -8.19
C TYR A 67 7.33 5.99 -9.67
N GLU A 68 8.37 5.97 -10.49
CA GLU A 68 8.31 6.21 -11.95
C GLU A 68 8.45 4.92 -12.75
N GLY A 69 8.32 3.76 -12.10
CA GLY A 69 8.41 2.47 -12.77
C GLY A 69 7.21 2.19 -13.69
N PRO A 70 7.35 1.26 -14.64
CA PRO A 70 6.32 0.91 -15.59
C PRO A 70 5.13 0.20 -14.92
N ASP A 71 3.92 0.75 -15.07
CA ASP A 71 2.70 0.19 -14.49
C ASP A 71 2.41 -1.28 -14.92
N GLU A 72 2.84 -1.68 -16.12
CA GLU A 72 2.53 -3.01 -16.69
C GLU A 72 3.34 -4.16 -16.07
N THR A 73 4.52 -3.85 -15.51
CA THR A 73 5.39 -4.81 -14.80
C THR A 73 5.51 -4.43 -13.32
N THR A 74 4.49 -3.73 -12.80
CA THR A 74 4.38 -3.39 -11.39
C THR A 74 3.16 -4.05 -10.77
N TRP A 75 3.37 -4.71 -9.65
CA TRP A 75 2.34 -5.36 -8.84
C TRP A 75 2.15 -4.63 -7.52
N ILE A 76 0.92 -4.62 -7.00
CA ILE A 76 0.58 -3.92 -5.77
C ILE A 76 -0.47 -4.67 -4.94
N TRP A 77 -0.27 -4.63 -3.62
CA TRP A 77 -1.13 -5.21 -2.59
C TRP A 77 -0.69 -4.70 -1.20
N SER A 78 -1.35 -5.14 -0.14
CA SER A 78 -1.11 -4.66 1.22
C SER A 78 -1.59 -5.65 2.28
N ASP A 79 -1.13 -5.49 3.52
CA ASP A 79 -1.65 -6.17 4.70
C ASP A 79 -1.51 -7.69 4.59
N LEU A 80 -0.33 -8.18 4.24
CA LEU A 80 -0.09 -9.61 4.11
C LEU A 80 -0.19 -10.28 5.49
N HIS A 81 0.29 -9.62 6.54
CA HIS A 81 0.31 -10.13 7.92
C HIS A 81 0.84 -11.56 8.01
N LEU A 82 1.97 -11.81 7.33
CA LEU A 82 2.60 -13.13 7.33
C LEU A 82 2.88 -13.58 8.76
N GLY A 83 2.55 -14.84 9.05
CA GLY A 83 2.72 -15.46 10.36
C GLY A 83 1.65 -15.11 11.41
N ASP A 84 0.60 -14.36 11.09
CA ASP A 84 -0.36 -13.86 12.09
C ASP A 84 -1.71 -14.60 12.15
N MET A 85 -1.89 -15.41 13.19
CA MET A 85 -3.18 -16.05 13.49
C MET A 85 -4.27 -15.05 13.91
N GLY A 86 -3.89 -13.95 14.57
CA GLY A 86 -4.83 -12.95 15.05
C GLY A 86 -5.57 -12.29 13.89
N THR A 87 -4.84 -11.94 12.82
CA THR A 87 -5.41 -11.36 11.60
C THR A 87 -6.36 -12.32 10.88
N ILE A 88 -6.06 -13.62 10.86
CA ILE A 88 -6.97 -14.63 10.30
C ILE A 88 -8.34 -14.57 11.01
N MET A 89 -8.33 -14.59 12.34
CA MET A 89 -9.55 -14.57 13.14
C MET A 89 -10.28 -13.22 13.09
N ALA A 90 -9.54 -12.11 13.11
CA ALA A 90 -10.13 -10.77 13.20
C ALA A 90 -10.83 -10.35 11.90
N PHE A 91 -10.38 -10.84 10.75
CA PHE A 91 -10.89 -10.44 9.44
C PHE A 91 -11.48 -11.60 8.63
N ASP A 92 -11.81 -12.72 9.30
CA ASP A 92 -12.40 -13.91 8.70
C ASP A 92 -11.64 -14.38 7.44
N ARG A 93 -10.30 -14.36 7.49
CA ARG A 93 -9.50 -14.86 6.36
C ARG A 93 -9.74 -16.36 6.20
N PRO A 94 -9.85 -16.89 4.97
CA PRO A 94 -10.28 -18.26 4.71
C PRO A 94 -9.10 -19.25 4.85
N PHE A 95 -8.37 -19.18 5.96
CA PHE A 95 -7.21 -20.05 6.23
C PHE A 95 -7.31 -20.60 7.64
N GLU A 96 -6.95 -21.87 7.83
CA GLU A 96 -6.96 -22.50 9.14
C GLU A 96 -5.71 -22.13 9.95
N THR A 97 -4.61 -21.84 9.26
CA THR A 97 -3.31 -21.56 9.89
C THR A 97 -2.54 -20.44 9.18
N PRO A 98 -1.65 -19.72 9.89
CA PRO A 98 -0.74 -18.77 9.27
C PRO A 98 0.14 -19.40 8.19
N TYR A 99 0.60 -20.64 8.40
CA TYR A 99 1.40 -21.37 7.42
C TYR A 99 0.68 -21.54 6.08
N GLU A 100 -0.61 -21.90 6.12
CA GLU A 100 -1.44 -22.04 4.92
C GLU A 100 -1.64 -20.68 4.23
N MET A 101 -1.97 -19.63 4.99
CA MET A 101 -2.14 -18.27 4.47
C MET A 101 -0.86 -17.77 3.79
N ASP A 102 0.27 -17.88 4.46
CA ASP A 102 1.58 -17.42 3.98
C ASP A 102 1.96 -18.15 2.69
N HIS A 103 1.78 -19.48 2.65
CA HIS A 103 1.99 -20.27 1.44
C HIS A 103 1.13 -19.78 0.27
N VAL A 104 -0.17 -19.59 0.48
CA VAL A 104 -1.09 -19.13 -0.57
C VAL A 104 -0.73 -17.73 -1.08
N LEU A 105 -0.39 -16.80 -0.18
CA LEU A 105 -0.01 -15.44 -0.56
C LEU A 105 1.28 -15.42 -1.37
N ILE A 106 2.31 -16.14 -0.92
CA ILE A 106 3.60 -16.19 -1.62
C ILE A 106 3.46 -16.92 -2.95
N GLU A 107 2.71 -18.03 -3.01
CA GLU A 107 2.44 -18.73 -4.27
C GLU A 107 1.68 -17.83 -5.27
N ALA A 108 0.69 -17.08 -4.80
CA ALA A 108 -0.04 -16.12 -5.63
C ALA A 108 0.87 -15.00 -6.15
N TRP A 109 1.84 -14.55 -5.36
CA TRP A 109 2.85 -13.60 -5.81
C TRP A 109 3.77 -14.23 -6.87
N CYS A 110 4.35 -15.39 -6.61
CA CYS A 110 5.23 -16.09 -7.56
C CYS A 110 4.55 -16.42 -8.90
N LYS A 111 3.22 -16.61 -8.90
CA LYS A 111 2.43 -16.80 -10.14
C LYS A 111 2.14 -15.51 -10.89
N ALA A 112 2.19 -14.37 -10.22
CA ALA A 112 1.82 -13.08 -10.80
C ALA A 112 3.03 -12.36 -11.39
N ALA A 113 4.13 -12.28 -10.64
CA ALA A 113 5.28 -11.45 -10.98
C ALA A 113 6.44 -12.26 -11.57
N GLU A 114 7.19 -11.62 -12.46
CA GLU A 114 8.45 -12.12 -13.01
C GLU A 114 9.67 -11.49 -12.30
N ALA A 115 10.87 -12.00 -12.57
CA ALA A 115 12.09 -11.55 -11.90
C ALA A 115 12.43 -10.05 -12.14
N ASP A 116 12.05 -9.51 -13.29
CA ASP A 116 12.30 -8.09 -13.66
C ASP A 116 11.14 -7.16 -13.27
N ASP A 117 10.08 -7.69 -12.67
CA ASP A 117 8.93 -6.90 -12.21
C ASP A 117 9.26 -6.15 -10.90
N THR A 118 8.41 -5.21 -10.52
CA THR A 118 8.41 -4.61 -9.17
C THR A 118 7.14 -4.98 -8.43
N THR A 119 7.25 -5.33 -7.15
CA THR A 119 6.09 -5.48 -6.26
C THR A 119 6.14 -4.43 -5.15
N ILE A 120 5.07 -3.65 -5.05
CA ILE A 120 4.87 -2.62 -4.03
C ILE A 120 3.89 -3.16 -2.99
N CYS A 121 4.36 -3.35 -1.75
CA CYS A 121 3.51 -3.68 -0.61
C CYS A 121 3.15 -2.40 0.15
N LEU A 122 1.86 -2.13 0.37
CA LEU A 122 1.40 -0.96 1.12
C LEU A 122 1.30 -1.21 2.61
N GLY A 123 2.30 -1.87 3.18
CA GLY A 123 2.48 -2.01 4.62
C GLY A 123 2.00 -3.33 5.18
N ASP A 124 2.33 -3.53 6.45
CA ASP A 124 1.95 -4.66 7.31
C ASP A 124 2.26 -6.01 6.67
N VAL A 125 3.54 -6.20 6.33
CA VAL A 125 4.02 -7.43 5.67
C VAL A 125 4.00 -8.61 6.63
N SER A 126 4.49 -8.43 7.86
CA SER A 126 4.60 -9.50 8.87
C SER A 126 4.42 -8.95 10.27
N VAL A 127 3.89 -9.78 11.17
CA VAL A 127 3.79 -9.41 12.59
C VAL A 127 5.15 -9.61 13.26
N ASP A 128 5.51 -8.65 14.12
CA ASP A 128 6.76 -8.63 14.88
C ASP A 128 8.07 -8.69 14.08
N GLY A 129 8.01 -8.46 12.76
CA GLY A 129 9.21 -8.40 11.93
C GLY A 129 9.91 -9.74 11.76
N CYS A 130 9.31 -10.80 12.30
CA CYS A 130 9.76 -12.16 12.19
C CYS A 130 8.90 -12.82 11.12
N LEU A 131 9.32 -12.71 9.86
CA LEU A 131 8.97 -13.74 8.90
C LEU A 131 9.41 -15.06 9.54
N GLN A 132 8.48 -15.98 9.76
CA GLN A 132 8.81 -17.28 10.33
C GLN A 132 9.95 -17.89 9.49
N GLU A 133 10.92 -18.56 10.14
CA GLU A 133 12.13 -19.07 9.47
C GLU A 133 11.83 -19.86 8.18
N HIS A 134 10.70 -20.56 8.15
CA HIS A 134 10.26 -21.37 7.01
C HIS A 134 9.70 -20.57 5.81
N HIS A 135 9.42 -19.28 5.96
CA HIS A 135 8.93 -18.41 4.87
C HIS A 135 9.89 -17.26 4.52
N GLN A 136 10.94 -17.05 5.31
CA GLN A 136 11.98 -16.07 4.98
C GLN A 136 12.60 -16.39 3.61
N GLU A 137 12.95 -17.66 3.36
CA GLU A 137 13.51 -18.09 2.08
C GLU A 137 12.54 -17.86 0.92
N SER A 138 11.25 -18.23 1.09
CA SER A 138 10.24 -18.05 0.04
C SER A 138 9.96 -16.57 -0.23
N TRP A 139 9.97 -15.71 0.79
CA TRP A 139 9.89 -14.26 0.62
C TRP A 139 11.10 -13.73 -0.15
N GLU A 140 12.32 -14.09 0.25
CA GLU A 140 13.54 -13.66 -0.41
C GLU A 140 13.56 -14.06 -1.90
N GLN A 141 13.09 -15.27 -2.20
CA GLN A 141 13.02 -15.82 -3.56
C GLN A 141 11.80 -15.35 -4.37
N ALA A 142 10.83 -14.68 -3.74
CA ALA A 142 9.66 -14.18 -4.46
C ALA A 142 10.10 -13.23 -5.60
N PRO A 143 9.52 -13.32 -6.81
CA PRO A 143 10.01 -12.59 -7.97
C PRO A 143 9.93 -11.06 -7.81
N GLY A 144 10.88 -10.39 -8.46
CA GLY A 144 10.87 -8.95 -8.62
C GLY A 144 11.47 -8.14 -7.47
N ALA A 145 11.69 -6.87 -7.78
CA ALA A 145 12.09 -5.83 -6.84
C ALA A 145 11.00 -5.59 -5.79
N LYS A 146 11.39 -5.48 -4.51
CA LYS A 146 10.44 -5.35 -3.40
C LYS A 146 10.46 -3.94 -2.83
N TRP A 147 9.35 -3.22 -2.98
CA TRP A 147 9.13 -1.91 -2.39
C TRP A 147 8.11 -2.03 -1.25
N LEU A 148 8.41 -1.39 -0.13
CA LEU A 148 7.51 -1.32 1.02
C LEU A 148 7.14 0.13 1.32
N VAL A 149 5.84 0.40 1.34
CA VAL A 149 5.28 1.59 2.00
C VAL A 149 4.92 1.19 3.42
N LEU A 150 5.65 1.72 4.41
CA LEU A 150 5.57 1.28 5.80
C LEU A 150 4.16 1.41 6.37
N GLY A 151 3.67 0.31 6.94
CA GLY A 151 2.49 0.25 7.79
C GLY A 151 2.81 0.33 9.27
N ASN A 152 1.78 0.29 10.11
CA ASN A 152 1.92 0.46 11.56
C ASN A 152 2.50 -0.81 12.26
N HIS A 153 2.46 -1.97 11.61
CA HIS A 153 3.10 -3.20 12.09
C HIS A 153 4.55 -3.35 11.61
N ASP A 154 5.00 -2.58 10.62
CA ASP A 154 6.36 -2.64 10.05
C ASP A 154 7.40 -1.84 10.86
N VAL A 155 6.94 -0.99 11.78
CA VAL A 155 7.80 -0.09 12.57
C VAL A 155 7.75 -0.44 14.06
N ASP A 156 8.89 -0.32 14.73
CA ASP A 156 9.02 -0.34 16.19
C ASP A 156 9.39 1.08 16.69
N PRO A 157 9.01 1.48 17.92
CA PRO A 157 9.50 2.71 18.57
C PRO A 157 10.99 3.02 18.37
N VAL A 158 11.84 2.00 18.37
CA VAL A 158 13.30 2.17 18.33
C VAL A 158 13.88 2.03 16.91
N ASN A 159 13.40 1.06 16.12
CA ASN A 159 13.94 0.75 14.79
C ASN A 159 12.83 0.32 13.82
N GLU A 160 13.14 0.30 12.52
CA GLU A 160 12.31 -0.48 11.59
C GLU A 160 12.42 -1.95 11.94
N LYS A 161 11.29 -2.66 11.89
CA LYS A 161 11.35 -4.12 12.00
C LYS A 161 12.10 -4.63 10.77
N ARG A 162 13.09 -5.49 11.00
CA ARG A 162 13.98 -5.96 9.93
C ARG A 162 13.17 -6.84 8.97
N GLN A 163 12.79 -6.29 7.85
CA GLN A 163 12.27 -7.05 6.72
C GLN A 163 13.42 -7.35 5.77
N VAL A 164 13.45 -8.58 5.26
CA VAL A 164 14.56 -9.07 4.45
C VAL A 164 14.24 -8.85 2.96
N ALA A 165 15.28 -8.67 2.15
CA ALA A 165 15.20 -8.52 0.69
C ALA A 165 14.33 -7.34 0.20
N LEU A 166 14.21 -6.25 0.96
CA LEU A 166 13.61 -5.01 0.49
C LEU A 166 14.62 -4.16 -0.27
N GLU A 167 14.26 -3.72 -1.47
CA GLU A 167 15.08 -2.78 -2.24
C GLU A 167 14.80 -1.33 -1.85
N ARG A 168 13.55 -1.02 -1.48
CA ARG A 168 13.16 0.33 -1.08
C ARG A 168 12.10 0.33 0.00
N THR A 169 12.27 1.22 0.96
CA THR A 169 11.29 1.52 2.00
C THR A 169 10.94 3.01 1.98
N ALA A 170 9.66 3.33 2.11
CA ALA A 170 9.14 4.69 2.18
C ALA A 170 7.92 4.75 3.09
N VAL A 171 7.54 5.94 3.56
CA VAL A 171 6.29 6.10 4.35
C VAL A 171 5.12 6.47 3.45
N THR A 172 5.40 7.17 2.36
CA THR A 172 4.45 7.43 1.28
C THR A 172 5.16 7.32 -0.05
N VAL A 173 4.44 6.91 -1.08
CA VAL A 173 4.92 6.91 -2.46
C VAL A 173 3.93 7.68 -3.33
N PHE A 174 4.44 8.67 -4.06
CA PHE A 174 3.71 9.32 -5.14
C PHE A 174 4.04 8.61 -6.45
N ALA A 175 3.03 8.07 -7.14
CA ALA A 175 3.21 7.48 -8.45
C ALA A 175 2.63 8.42 -9.51
N PRO A 176 3.46 9.20 -10.23
CA PRO A 176 3.02 10.04 -11.33
C PRO A 176 2.38 9.22 -12.45
N GLY A 177 1.71 9.91 -13.36
CA GLY A 177 0.96 9.34 -14.50
C GLY A 177 -0.47 9.85 -14.54
N ASP A 178 -1.33 9.17 -15.30
CA ASP A 178 -2.71 9.61 -15.54
C ASP A 178 -3.75 8.53 -15.14
N PRO A 179 -4.51 8.73 -14.06
CA PRO A 179 -4.31 9.77 -13.05
C PRO A 179 -3.09 9.47 -12.16
N PRO A 180 -2.57 10.47 -11.44
CA PRO A 180 -1.56 10.26 -10.41
C PRO A 180 -2.15 9.47 -9.22
N LEU A 181 -1.32 8.64 -8.59
CA LEU A 181 -1.71 7.83 -7.44
C LEU A 181 -0.94 8.25 -6.18
N ALA A 182 -1.67 8.34 -5.07
CA ALA A 182 -1.11 8.49 -3.73
C ALA A 182 -1.11 7.13 -3.05
N LEU A 183 0.07 6.53 -2.89
CA LEU A 183 0.20 5.21 -2.26
C LEU A 183 0.58 5.40 -0.78
N THR A 184 -0.31 4.96 0.10
CA THR A 184 -0.14 5.05 1.56
C THR A 184 -0.61 3.76 2.21
N HIS A 185 -0.16 3.44 3.42
CA HIS A 185 -0.73 2.31 4.15
C HIS A 185 -2.10 2.68 4.73
N VAL A 186 -2.15 3.69 5.61
CA VAL A 186 -3.42 4.23 6.15
C VAL A 186 -4.12 5.07 5.07
N PRO A 187 -5.45 4.96 4.89
CA PRO A 187 -6.17 5.80 3.94
C PRO A 187 -6.12 7.28 4.36
N LEU A 188 -6.03 8.17 3.37
CA LEU A 188 -6.15 9.62 3.58
C LEU A 188 -7.62 10.02 3.65
N MET A 189 -8.01 10.84 4.63
CA MET A 189 -9.35 11.44 4.63
C MET A 189 -9.49 12.49 3.52
N GLN A 190 -8.39 13.19 3.21
CA GLN A 190 -8.33 14.20 2.14
C GLN A 190 -7.28 13.83 1.10
N VAL A 191 -7.73 13.30 -0.03
CA VAL A 191 -6.87 12.91 -1.15
C VAL A 191 -6.50 14.15 -2.00
N PRO A 192 -5.20 14.35 -2.33
CA PRO A 192 -4.78 15.46 -3.19
C PRO A 192 -5.59 15.55 -4.49
N TYR A 193 -5.90 16.78 -4.93
CA TYR A 193 -6.70 17.01 -6.13
C TYR A 193 -6.16 16.25 -7.35
N GLY A 194 -7.04 15.64 -8.13
CA GLY A 194 -6.67 14.82 -9.30
C GLY A 194 -6.04 13.47 -8.98
N CYS A 195 -5.71 13.18 -7.72
CA CYS A 195 -5.15 11.89 -7.32
C CYS A 195 -6.23 10.91 -6.85
N VAL A 196 -5.92 9.62 -6.93
CA VAL A 196 -6.64 8.55 -6.23
C VAL A 196 -5.70 7.98 -5.16
N ASN A 197 -6.21 7.77 -3.94
CA ASN A 197 -5.45 7.13 -2.89
C ASN A 197 -5.60 5.61 -2.99
N VAL A 198 -4.48 4.92 -3.19
CA VAL A 198 -4.41 3.46 -3.11
C VAL A 198 -3.84 3.14 -1.75
N HIS A 199 -4.57 2.33 -0.97
CA HIS A 199 -4.28 2.15 0.44
C HIS A 199 -4.54 0.73 0.94
N GLY A 200 -4.07 0.45 2.15
CA GLY A 200 -4.34 -0.79 2.89
C GLY A 200 -5.07 -0.52 4.21
N HIS A 201 -4.61 -1.16 5.29
CA HIS A 201 -4.89 -0.89 6.70
C HIS A 201 -6.31 -1.21 7.20
N VAL A 202 -7.34 -0.92 6.39
CA VAL A 202 -8.74 -1.02 6.84
C VAL A 202 -9.35 -2.41 6.62
N HIS A 203 -8.59 -3.36 6.04
CA HIS A 203 -9.05 -4.72 5.74
C HIS A 203 -10.45 -4.73 5.10
N ASN A 204 -11.41 -5.49 5.67
CA ASN A 204 -12.79 -5.60 5.17
C ASN A 204 -13.67 -4.36 5.46
N GLN A 205 -13.13 -3.33 6.12
CA GLN A 205 -13.87 -2.11 6.40
C GLN A 205 -13.94 -1.19 5.17
N ALA A 206 -14.92 -0.29 5.18
CA ALA A 206 -15.09 0.64 4.09
C ALA A 206 -13.99 1.71 4.08
N SER A 207 -13.40 1.96 2.90
CA SER A 207 -12.58 3.14 2.66
C SER A 207 -13.39 4.43 2.88
N PRO A 208 -12.73 5.59 3.15
CA PRO A 208 -13.42 6.86 3.38
C PRO A 208 -14.38 7.26 2.27
N THR A 209 -14.03 6.99 1.00
CA THR A 209 -14.94 7.18 -0.14
C THR A 209 -14.75 6.11 -1.20
N ARG A 210 -15.81 5.75 -1.93
CA ARG A 210 -15.70 4.80 -3.07
C ARG A 210 -15.04 5.39 -4.32
N HIS A 211 -15.08 6.71 -4.51
CA HIS A 211 -14.65 7.37 -5.76
C HIS A 211 -13.22 7.94 -5.73
N ARG A 212 -12.56 7.97 -4.57
CA ARG A 212 -11.19 8.48 -4.45
C ARG A 212 -10.24 7.51 -3.75
N HIS A 213 -10.72 6.33 -3.39
CA HIS A 213 -9.94 5.31 -2.69
C HIS A 213 -10.04 3.94 -3.35
N ILE A 214 -8.92 3.24 -3.37
CA ILE A 214 -8.81 1.85 -3.80
C ILE A 214 -8.10 1.10 -2.67
N ASN A 215 -8.85 0.27 -1.95
CA ASN A 215 -8.30 -0.62 -0.93
C ASN A 215 -7.64 -1.83 -1.61
N VAL A 216 -6.35 -2.04 -1.37
CA VAL A 216 -5.55 -3.13 -1.93
C VAL A 216 -5.10 -4.13 -0.86
N THR A 217 -5.77 -4.18 0.30
CA THR A 217 -5.56 -5.29 1.25
C THR A 217 -5.78 -6.63 0.55
N VAL A 218 -5.12 -7.67 1.03
CA VAL A 218 -5.25 -9.03 0.47
C VAL A 218 -6.71 -9.49 0.39
N GLU A 219 -7.57 -9.13 1.35
CA GLU A 219 -8.99 -9.48 1.34
C GLU A 219 -9.73 -8.82 0.15
N HIS A 220 -9.43 -7.56 -0.13
CA HIS A 220 -10.04 -6.82 -1.24
C HIS A 220 -9.53 -7.26 -2.62
N LEU A 221 -8.35 -7.85 -2.68
CA LEU A 221 -7.75 -8.34 -3.92
C LEU A 221 -7.96 -9.84 -4.17
N ARG A 222 -8.62 -10.54 -3.25
CA ARG A 222 -8.79 -12.00 -3.23
C ARG A 222 -7.45 -12.73 -3.15
N TYR A 223 -6.59 -12.28 -2.23
CA TYR A 223 -5.31 -12.89 -1.84
C TYR A 223 -4.32 -13.05 -3.01
N ARG A 224 -4.37 -12.12 -3.98
CA ARG A 224 -3.43 -12.06 -5.10
C ARG A 224 -3.10 -10.61 -5.45
N PRO A 225 -1.84 -10.28 -5.79
CA PRO A 225 -1.48 -8.91 -6.15
C PRO A 225 -2.22 -8.43 -7.40
N ALA A 226 -2.41 -7.12 -7.52
CA ALA A 226 -2.99 -6.48 -8.68
C ALA A 226 -1.92 -5.78 -9.50
N ARG A 227 -2.07 -5.73 -10.82
CA ARG A 227 -1.16 -4.95 -11.67
C ARG A 227 -1.46 -3.46 -11.50
N LEU A 228 -0.43 -2.63 -11.44
CA LEU A 228 -0.58 -1.18 -11.25
C LEU A 228 -1.33 -0.54 -12.42
N SER A 229 -1.18 -1.07 -13.64
CA SER A 229 -1.93 -0.60 -14.81
C SER A 229 -3.44 -0.80 -14.67
N ASP A 230 -3.89 -1.92 -14.08
CA ASP A 230 -5.30 -2.16 -13.78
C ASP A 230 -5.83 -1.21 -12.70
N ILE A 231 -5.02 -0.98 -11.66
CA ILE A 231 -5.33 -0.02 -10.60
C ILE A 231 -5.48 1.39 -11.17
N ARG A 232 -4.59 1.81 -12.08
CA ARG A 232 -4.66 3.13 -12.71
C ARG A 232 -5.86 3.27 -13.64
N ARG A 233 -6.24 2.20 -14.36
CA ARG A 233 -7.48 2.16 -15.15
C ARG A 233 -8.71 2.34 -14.26
N LEU A 234 -8.78 1.63 -13.13
CA LEU A 234 -9.84 1.82 -12.15
C LEU A 234 -9.83 3.27 -11.62
N ALA A 235 -8.67 3.78 -11.20
CA ALA A 235 -8.53 5.14 -10.71
C ALA A 235 -9.07 6.19 -11.70
N ARG A 236 -8.77 6.05 -13.00
CA ARG A 236 -9.31 6.93 -14.05
C ARG A 236 -10.85 6.92 -14.07
N ARG A 237 -11.45 5.73 -14.05
CA ARG A 237 -12.93 5.57 -14.03
C ARG A 237 -13.55 6.29 -12.84
N LEU A 238 -12.94 6.18 -11.66
CA LEU A 238 -13.46 6.79 -10.45
C LEU A 238 -13.41 8.33 -10.49
N LEU A 239 -12.34 8.91 -11.05
CA LEU A 239 -12.23 10.37 -11.20
C LEU A 239 -13.20 10.95 -12.23
N GLU A 240 -13.60 10.16 -13.23
CA GLU A 240 -14.65 10.56 -14.18
C GLU A 240 -16.07 10.43 -13.59
N GLY A 241 -16.19 10.13 -12.29
CA GLY A 241 -17.47 9.96 -11.62
C GLY A 241 -18.19 8.65 -11.99
N ARG A 242 -17.49 7.71 -12.64
CA ARG A 242 -18.05 6.40 -13.00
C ARG A 242 -17.91 5.47 -11.80
N ASP A 243 -19.01 5.26 -11.08
CA ASP A 243 -19.03 4.23 -10.04
C ASP A 243 -18.88 2.85 -10.68
N VAL A 244 -18.03 2.02 -10.08
CA VAL A 244 -17.76 0.65 -10.54
C VAL A 244 -18.37 -0.28 -9.50
N GLN A 245 -19.50 -0.91 -9.85
CA GLN A 245 -20.35 -1.70 -8.95
C GLN A 245 -19.75 -3.07 -8.58
N GLY A 246 -18.55 -3.07 -7.99
CA GLY A 246 -17.93 -4.26 -7.38
C GLY A 246 -17.96 -4.18 -5.86
N ARG A 247 -18.05 -5.35 -5.20
CA ARG A 247 -18.07 -5.43 -3.72
C ARG A 247 -16.69 -5.21 -3.11
N ASN A 248 -15.65 -5.67 -3.81
CA ASN A 248 -14.24 -5.53 -3.45
C ASN A 248 -13.45 -4.97 -4.63
N THR A 249 -12.16 -4.69 -4.41
CA THR A 249 -11.31 -4.12 -5.46
C THR A 249 -11.15 -5.08 -6.63
N ARG A 250 -10.97 -6.38 -6.38
CA ARG A 250 -10.82 -7.36 -7.46
C ARG A 250 -12.01 -7.36 -8.42
N GLU A 251 -13.24 -7.38 -7.90
CA GLU A 251 -14.46 -7.29 -8.72
C GLU A 251 -14.52 -6.01 -9.54
N ARG A 252 -14.09 -4.89 -8.97
CA ARG A 252 -14.03 -3.61 -9.68
C ARG A 252 -13.02 -3.67 -10.84
N LEU A 253 -11.86 -4.29 -10.62
CA LEU A 253 -10.86 -4.49 -11.68
C LEU A 253 -11.42 -5.40 -12.79
N ASP A 254 -12.07 -6.51 -12.44
CA ASP A 254 -12.67 -7.43 -13.40
C ASP A 254 -13.74 -6.73 -14.27
N ILE A 255 -14.59 -5.87 -13.67
CA ILE A 255 -15.60 -5.07 -14.40
C ILE A 255 -14.94 -4.06 -15.34
N VAL A 256 -13.88 -3.38 -14.90
CA VAL A 256 -13.17 -2.42 -15.74
C VAL A 256 -12.52 -3.13 -16.93
N ALA A 257 -11.94 -4.31 -16.72
CA ALA A 257 -11.35 -5.12 -17.78
C ALA A 257 -12.41 -5.58 -18.80
N ALA A 258 -13.59 -6.03 -18.34
CA ALA A 258 -14.67 -6.51 -19.22
C ALA A 258 -15.36 -5.40 -20.03
N THR A 259 -15.23 -4.13 -19.63
CA THR A 259 -15.86 -2.97 -20.30
C THR A 259 -14.89 -2.22 -21.22
N MET A 260 -13.77 -2.85 -21.56
CA MET A 260 -12.83 -2.38 -22.56
C MET A 260 -13.33 -2.77 -23.97
N PRO A 261 -13.37 -1.83 -24.93
CA PRO A 261 -13.63 -2.14 -26.33
C PRO A 261 -12.50 -2.94 -26.99
#